data_AF-A0A2V7XL05-F1
#
_entry.id   AF-A0A2V7XL05-F1
#
_cell.length_a   1.000
_cell.length_b   1.000
_cell.length_c   1.000
_cell.angle_alpha   90.00
_cell.angle_beta   90.00
_cell.angle_gamma   90.00
#
_symmetry.space_group_name_H-M   'P 1'
#
loop_
_entity.id
_entity.type
_entity.pdbx_description
1 polymer ?
#
loop_
_entity_poly.entity_id
_entity_poly.type
_entity_poly.pdbx_seq_one_letter_code
_entity_poly.pdbx_strand_id
1 'polypeptide(L)'
;RWIEGPGAGLGHLWKTADGGTTWTDVSGNMPDVPVNDVMVARGRLVVATDLGVIVSSDGGAHWSRLGSNLPYTAALDVHAGPDGRLYAATHGRGIWSIAQP
;
A
#
# COMPACT_ATOMS: atom_id res chain seq x y z
N ARG A 1 26.13 -1.72 -4.80
CA ARG A 1 25.34 -2.33 -3.70
C ARG A 1 24.39 -1.24 -3.24
N TRP A 2 23.12 -1.33 -3.63
CA TRP A 2 22.13 -0.26 -3.44
C TRP A 2 21.76 -0.10 -1.96
N ILE A 3 21.21 1.09 -1.68
CA ILE A 3 21.24 1.86 -0.43
C ILE A 3 20.08 1.48 0.50
N GLU A 4 19.68 0.21 0.50
CA GLU A 4 18.71 -0.26 1.48
C GLU A 4 19.49 -0.47 2.78
N GLY A 5 19.13 0.25 3.83
CA GLY A 5 19.74 0.14 5.15
C GLY A 5 19.58 -1.27 5.76
N PRO A 6 19.78 -1.43 7.08
CA PRO A 6 19.65 -2.72 7.76
C PRO A 6 18.30 -3.45 7.57
N GLY A 7 17.28 -2.78 7.02
CA GLY A 7 15.94 -3.34 6.74
C GLY A 7 15.74 -3.96 5.35
N ALA A 8 16.75 -3.93 4.48
CA ALA A 8 16.68 -4.53 3.15
C ALA A 8 16.28 -6.02 3.21
N GLY A 9 15.27 -6.43 2.44
CA GLY A 9 14.81 -7.82 2.38
C GLY A 9 14.04 -8.30 3.61
N LEU A 10 13.67 -7.41 4.53
CA LEU A 10 12.69 -7.69 5.57
C LEU A 10 11.30 -7.24 5.08
N GLY A 11 10.23 -7.84 5.61
CA GLY A 11 8.88 -7.35 5.34
C GLY A 11 8.70 -5.90 5.77
N HIS A 12 7.75 -5.20 5.15
CA HIS A 12 7.43 -3.79 5.41
C HIS A 12 5.99 -3.58 5.89
N LEU A 13 5.18 -4.63 5.93
CA LEU A 13 3.79 -4.56 6.36
C LEU A 13 3.41 -5.73 7.25
N TRP A 14 2.85 -5.42 8.42
CA TRP A 14 2.41 -6.42 9.39
C TRP A 14 0.93 -6.23 9.73
N LYS A 15 0.28 -7.36 10.03
CA LYS A 15 -1.13 -7.41 10.40
C LYS A 15 -1.31 -8.13 11.73
N THR A 16 -2.24 -7.63 12.52
CA THR A 16 -2.77 -8.29 13.72
C THR A 16 -4.26 -8.56 13.56
N ALA A 17 -4.76 -9.60 14.21
CA ALA A 17 -6.19 -9.90 14.35
C ALA A 17 -6.62 -10.04 15.82
N ASP A 18 -5.71 -9.80 16.76
CA ASP A 18 -5.87 -10.05 18.20
C ASP A 18 -5.57 -8.80 19.05
N GLY A 19 -5.82 -7.62 18.48
CA GLY A 19 -5.61 -6.34 19.16
C GLY A 19 -4.14 -5.96 19.33
N GLY A 20 -3.24 -6.52 18.52
CA GLY A 20 -1.81 -6.21 18.54
C GLY A 20 -0.99 -7.11 19.46
N THR A 21 -1.56 -8.21 19.96
CA THR A 21 -0.83 -9.19 20.77
C THR A 21 0.16 -9.97 19.91
N THR A 22 -0.26 -10.39 18.72
CA THR A 22 0.61 -11.00 17.71
C THR A 22 0.52 -10.26 16.38
N TRP A 23 1.64 -10.25 15.67
CA TRP A 23 1.80 -9.60 14.37
C TRP A 23 2.35 -10.62 13.38
N THR A 24 1.74 -10.69 12.21
CA THR A 24 2.16 -11.52 11.09
C THR A 24 2.63 -10.63 9.96
N ASP A 25 3.79 -10.91 9.39
CA ASP A 25 4.27 -10.26 8.17
C ASP A 25 3.34 -10.62 7.00
N VAL A 26 2.83 -9.60 6.32
CA VAL A 26 1.92 -9.72 5.17
C VAL A 26 2.50 -8.99 3.95
N SER A 27 3.82 -8.85 3.89
CA SER A 27 4.50 -8.21 2.77
C SER A 27 4.44 -9.07 1.51
N GLY A 28 4.29 -10.40 1.61
CA GLY A 28 4.04 -11.28 0.48
C GLY A 28 5.02 -11.06 -0.69
N ASN A 29 4.49 -10.68 -1.86
CA ASN A 29 5.25 -10.31 -3.05
C ASN A 29 5.41 -8.79 -3.26
N MET A 30 5.25 -7.96 -2.22
CA MET A 30 5.50 -6.53 -2.31
C MET A 30 6.93 -6.25 -2.78
N PRO A 31 7.14 -5.18 -3.57
CA PRO A 31 8.48 -4.67 -3.77
C PRO A 31 9.10 -4.26 -2.42
N ASP A 32 10.41 -4.46 -2.30
CA ASP A 32 11.22 -4.07 -1.14
C ASP A 32 11.39 -2.53 -1.13
N VAL A 33 10.35 -1.82 -0.68
CA VAL A 33 10.28 -0.35 -0.65
C VAL A 33 9.48 0.14 0.56
N PRO A 34 9.72 1.38 1.01
CA PRO A 34 8.97 1.98 2.11
C PRO A 34 7.45 1.97 1.88
N VAL A 35 6.72 1.64 2.94
CA VAL A 35 5.27 1.83 3.07
C VAL A 35 5.02 3.17 3.75
N ASN A 36 4.21 4.02 3.12
CA ASN A 36 3.91 5.36 3.60
C ASN A 36 2.54 5.43 4.30
N ASP A 37 1.57 4.66 3.82
CA ASP A 37 0.21 4.62 4.40
C ASP A 37 -0.49 3.29 4.06
N VAL A 38 -1.47 2.90 4.89
CA VAL A 38 -2.27 1.69 4.73
C VAL A 38 -3.72 1.92 5.15
N MET A 39 -4.66 1.42 4.34
CA MET A 39 -6.07 1.38 4.69
C MET A 39 -6.73 0.06 4.30
N VAL A 40 -7.88 -0.19 4.92
CA VAL A 40 -8.79 -1.26 4.51
C VAL A 40 -9.99 -0.63 3.79
N ALA A 41 -10.18 -0.96 2.52
CA ALA A 41 -11.30 -0.49 1.72
C ALA A 41 -12.03 -1.68 1.10
N ARG A 42 -13.32 -1.85 1.43
CA ARG A 42 -14.17 -2.95 0.92
C ARG A 42 -13.57 -4.36 1.10
N GLY A 43 -12.92 -4.59 2.24
CA GLY A 43 -12.27 -5.87 2.55
C GLY A 43 -10.95 -6.11 1.82
N ARG A 44 -10.45 -5.13 1.08
CA ARG A 44 -9.14 -5.15 0.40
C ARG A 44 -8.16 -4.28 1.19
N LEU A 45 -6.89 -4.68 1.22
CA LEU A 45 -5.80 -3.85 1.74
C LEU A 45 -5.32 -2.94 0.62
N VAL A 46 -5.22 -1.64 0.89
CA VAL A 46 -4.66 -0.65 -0.05
C VAL A 46 -3.50 0.04 0.64
N VAL A 47 -2.36 0.08 -0.02
CA VAL A 47 -1.09 0.51 0.57
C VAL A 47 -0.42 1.52 -0.35
N ALA A 48 -0.05 2.67 0.21
CA ALA A 48 0.78 3.67 -0.44
C ALA A 48 2.26 3.34 -0.19
N THR A 49 3.07 3.31 -1.25
CA THR A 49 4.51 3.05 -1.17
C THR A 49 5.30 4.06 -1.98
N ASP A 50 6.63 4.02 -1.85
CA ASP A 50 7.54 4.84 -2.68
C ASP A 50 7.54 4.47 -4.17
N LEU A 51 6.89 3.36 -4.56
CA LEU A 51 6.69 2.96 -5.96
C LEU A 51 5.26 3.15 -6.47
N GLY A 52 4.35 3.65 -5.63
CA GLY A 52 2.96 3.92 -5.96
C GLY A 52 1.98 3.19 -5.03
N VAL A 53 0.72 3.07 -5.47
CA VAL A 53 -0.32 2.40 -4.68
C VAL A 53 -0.47 0.95 -5.13
N ILE A 54 -0.46 0.04 -4.17
CA ILE A 54 -0.71 -1.39 -4.37
C ILE A 54 -1.92 -1.85 -3.58
N VAL A 55 -2.51 -2.96 -4.00
CA VAL A 55 -3.73 -3.54 -3.43
C VAL A 55 -3.60 -5.07 -3.30
N SER A 56 -4.14 -5.59 -2.20
CA SER A 56 -4.33 -7.02 -1.97
C SER A 56 -5.79 -7.33 -1.67
N SER A 57 -6.30 -8.42 -2.25
CA SER A 57 -7.65 -8.96 -2.01
C SER A 57 -7.66 -10.24 -1.18
N ASP A 58 -6.49 -10.74 -0.77
CA ASP A 58 -6.32 -12.02 -0.07
C ASP A 58 -5.60 -11.83 1.27
N GLY A 59 -5.80 -10.66 1.89
CA GLY A 59 -5.28 -10.37 3.23
C GLY A 59 -3.77 -10.12 3.28
N GLY A 60 -3.15 -9.83 2.14
CA GLY A 60 -1.73 -9.51 2.00
C GLY A 60 -0.86 -10.68 1.53
N ALA A 61 -1.45 -11.78 1.06
CA ALA A 61 -0.67 -12.87 0.47
C ALA A 61 -0.13 -12.48 -0.91
N HIS A 62 -0.92 -11.77 -1.72
CA HIS A 62 -0.52 -11.24 -3.01
C HIS A 62 -0.93 -9.76 -3.18
N TRP A 63 -0.02 -9.02 -3.81
CA TRP A 63 -0.09 -7.60 -4.07
C TRP A 63 0.04 -7.31 -5.55
N SER A 64 -0.74 -6.33 -6.00
CA SER A 64 -0.74 -5.84 -7.37
C SER A 64 -0.89 -4.32 -7.38
N ARG A 65 -0.44 -3.65 -8.44
CA ARG A 65 -0.64 -2.22 -8.59
C ARG A 65 -2.13 -1.86 -8.64
N LEU A 66 -2.52 -0.80 -7.94
CA LEU A 66 -3.88 -0.32 -7.94
C LEU A 66 -4.21 0.37 -9.28
N GLY A 67 -4.96 -0.35 -10.12
CA GLY A 67 -5.40 0.12 -11.43
C GLY A 67 -4.26 0.37 -12.42
N SER A 68 -4.59 0.90 -13.59
CA SER A 68 -3.62 1.16 -14.67
C SER A 68 -3.11 2.61 -14.70
N ASN A 69 -3.86 3.55 -14.12
CA ASN A 69 -3.72 4.98 -14.40
C ASN A 69 -2.95 5.76 -13.32
N LEU A 70 -2.65 5.16 -12.16
CA LEU A 70 -1.88 5.85 -11.10
C LEU A 70 -0.39 5.94 -11.48
N PRO A 71 0.29 7.06 -11.24
CA PRO A 71 1.69 7.18 -11.60
C PRO A 71 2.61 6.23 -10.79
N TYR A 72 3.72 5.81 -11.41
CA TYR A 72 4.84 5.16 -10.71
C TYR A 72 5.68 6.23 -10.00
N THR A 73 5.22 6.67 -8.84
CA THR A 73 5.91 7.62 -7.97
C THR A 73 5.46 7.38 -6.54
N ALA A 74 6.17 7.93 -5.56
CA ALA A 74 5.80 7.80 -4.17
C ALA A 74 4.36 8.29 -3.95
N ALA A 75 3.53 7.37 -3.45
CA ALA A 75 2.25 7.69 -2.87
C ALA A 75 2.46 7.86 -1.37
N LEU A 76 2.01 8.99 -0.83
CA LEU A 76 2.24 9.37 0.56
C LEU A 76 1.03 9.10 1.46
N ASP A 77 -0.17 9.06 0.87
CA ASP A 77 -1.43 8.91 1.59
C ASP A 77 -2.47 8.29 0.64
N VAL A 78 -3.32 7.41 1.18
CA VAL A 78 -4.45 6.80 0.48
C VAL A 78 -5.72 6.84 1.33
N HIS A 79 -6.78 7.43 0.78
CA HIS A 79 -8.04 7.58 1.52
C HIS A 79 -9.27 7.22 0.70
N ALA A 80 -10.27 6.64 1.36
CA ALA A 80 -11.58 6.41 0.76
C ALA A 80 -12.47 7.65 0.93
N GLY A 81 -12.95 8.22 -0.18
CA GLY A 81 -13.89 9.33 -0.13
C GLY A 81 -15.35 8.90 0.02
N PRO A 82 -16.23 9.84 0.43
CA PRO A 82 -17.65 9.58 0.59
C PRO A 82 -18.38 9.31 -0.73
N ASP A 83 -17.75 9.61 -1.87
CA ASP A 83 -18.23 9.34 -3.23
C ASP A 83 -17.92 7.91 -3.70
N GLY A 84 -17.38 7.06 -2.82
CA GLY A 84 -17.03 5.68 -3.12
C GLY A 84 -15.77 5.52 -3.99
N ARG A 85 -14.94 6.57 -4.09
CA ARG A 85 -13.64 6.54 -4.77
C ARG A 85 -12.50 6.45 -3.76
N LEU A 86 -11.32 6.07 -4.25
CA LEU A 86 -10.07 6.21 -3.51
C LEU A 86 -9.32 7.43 -4.02
N TYR A 87 -8.66 8.12 -3.11
CA TYR A 87 -7.80 9.26 -3.37
C TYR A 87 -6.37 8.89 -2.98
N ALA A 88 -5.42 9.13 -3.88
CA ALA A 88 -4.00 8.90 -3.63
C ALA A 88 -3.24 10.21 -3.76
N ALA A 89 -2.57 10.64 -2.70
CA ALA A 89 -1.67 11.79 -2.72
C ALA A 89 -0.29 11.34 -3.20
N THR A 90 0.20 11.93 -4.29
CA THR A 90 1.43 11.49 -4.96
C THR A 90 2.49 12.59 -4.95
N HIS A 91 3.74 12.22 -4.72
CA HIS A 91 4.85 13.16 -4.70
C HIS A 91 5.03 13.82 -6.08
N GLY A 92 4.87 15.14 -6.14
CA GLY A 92 5.06 15.93 -7.36
C GLY A 92 4.01 15.73 -8.47
N ARG A 93 2.94 14.95 -8.24
CA ARG A 93 1.90 14.65 -9.26
C ARG A 93 0.46 14.89 -8.79
N GLY A 94 0.30 15.56 -7.64
CA GLY A 94 -1.00 15.95 -7.10
C GLY A 94 -1.78 14.78 -6.49
N ILE A 95 -3.10 14.96 -6.39
CA ILE A 95 -4.03 13.96 -5.85
C ILE A 95 -4.79 13.31 -7.01
N TRP A 96 -4.83 11.99 -7.02
CA TRP A 96 -5.52 11.19 -8.02
C TRP A 96 -6.76 10.56 -7.42
N SER A 97 -7.89 10.54 -8.16
CA SER A 97 -9.07 9.77 -7.76
C SER A 97 -9.24 8.54 -8.66
N ILE A 98 -9.46 7.38 -8.06
CA ILE A 98 -9.66 6.11 -8.75
C ILE A 98 -10.90 5.40 -8.20
N ALA A 99 -11.59 4.64 -9.05
CA ALA A 99 -12.69 3.79 -8.58
C ALA A 99 -12.18 2.81 -7.52
N GLN A 100 -13.00 2.54 -6.50
CA GLN A 100 -12.67 1.54 -5.51
C GLN A 100 -12.50 0.16 -6.17
N PRO A 101 -11.43 -0.58 -5.81
CA PRO A 101 -11.17 -1.91 -6.32
C PRO A 101 -12.18 -2.92 -5.77
#